data_AF-A0A3G6MHE0-F1
#
_entry.id   AF-A0A3G6MHE0-F1
#
_cell.length_a   1.000
_cell.length_b   1.000
_cell.length_c   1.000
_cell.angle_alpha   90.00
_cell.angle_beta   90.00
_cell.angle_gamma   90.00
#
_symmetry.space_group_name_H-M   'P 1'
#
loop_
_entity.id
_entity.type
_entity.pdbx_description
1 polymer ?
#
loop_
_entity_poly.entity_id
_entity_poly.type
_entity_poly.pdbx_seq_one_letter_code
_entity_poly.pdbx_strand_id
1 'polypeptide(L)'
;MTAFAQKKETSSSKEKAIIEHFKNDYKKKNYKKFEGKITVKDNFVQFDEKIINYNKPDKTTKLLLQEGIIYPQLLTDYQMEKFLDETTDKTQKRYLKLQKDPRASFDVNNMRINSSDELVSLSTDPKIKRFKLVCNDSKIPGTPIYIIELTNKGATKETSSEEFIKNSKLTYLKQL
;
A
#
# COMPACT_ATOMS: atom_id res chain seq x y z
N MET A 1 6.97 45.19 -5.45
CA MET A 1 6.55 44.03 -6.26
C MET A 1 7.32 42.80 -5.78
N THR A 2 6.66 41.93 -5.01
CA THR A 2 7.24 40.70 -4.48
C THR A 2 6.98 39.56 -5.46
N ALA A 3 8.04 39.12 -6.14
CA ALA A 3 7.99 37.96 -7.03
C ALA A 3 7.91 36.67 -6.21
N PHE A 4 6.81 35.93 -6.34
CA PHE A 4 6.71 34.56 -5.85
C PHE A 4 7.54 33.64 -6.76
N ALA A 5 8.75 33.32 -6.32
CA ALA A 5 9.51 32.22 -6.90
C ALA A 5 8.87 30.90 -6.43
N GLN A 6 8.08 30.27 -7.29
CA GLN A 6 7.68 28.88 -7.10
C GLN A 6 8.96 28.02 -7.10
N LYS A 7 9.36 27.54 -5.91
CA LYS A 7 10.37 26.49 -5.79
C LYS A 7 9.85 25.28 -6.55
N LYS A 8 10.46 24.99 -7.69
CA LYS A 8 10.32 23.73 -8.41
C LYS A 8 10.88 22.65 -7.48
N GLU A 9 10.00 21.96 -6.76
CA GLU A 9 10.39 20.82 -5.91
C GLU A 9 11.13 19.81 -6.80
N THR A 10 12.43 19.70 -6.58
CA THR A 10 13.28 18.71 -7.22
C THR A 10 12.78 17.35 -6.76
N SER A 11 12.24 16.55 -7.69
CA SER A 11 11.76 15.18 -7.43
C SER A 11 12.75 14.45 -6.53
N SER A 12 12.31 14.07 -5.33
CA SER A 12 13.19 13.46 -4.33
C SER A 12 13.84 12.19 -4.90
N SER A 13 15.03 11.78 -4.42
CA SER A 13 15.70 10.56 -4.92
C SER A 13 14.78 9.32 -4.88
N LYS A 14 13.86 9.29 -3.91
CA LYS A 14 12.83 8.25 -3.74
C LYS A 14 11.81 8.24 -4.89
N GLU A 15 11.39 9.40 -5.39
CA GLU A 15 10.46 9.46 -6.53
C GLU A 15 11.11 8.96 -7.81
N LYS A 16 12.40 9.27 -8.03
CA LYS A 16 13.15 8.71 -9.16
C LYS A 16 13.24 7.20 -9.08
N ALA A 17 13.51 6.64 -7.90
CA ALA A 17 13.53 5.20 -7.68
C ALA A 17 12.17 4.54 -7.95
N ILE A 18 11.06 5.17 -7.56
CA ILE A 18 9.71 4.67 -7.86
C ILE A 18 9.47 4.64 -9.38
N ILE A 19 9.82 5.72 -10.09
CA ILE A 19 9.66 5.81 -11.54
C ILE A 19 10.48 4.72 -12.25
N GLU A 20 11.73 4.53 -11.84
CA GLU A 20 12.62 3.52 -12.40
C GLU A 20 12.11 2.10 -12.14
N HIS A 21 11.64 1.82 -10.92
CA HIS A 21 11.02 0.55 -10.56
C HIS A 21 9.84 0.22 -11.48
N PHE A 22 8.96 1.19 -11.75
CA PHE A 22 7.83 0.98 -12.66
C PHE A 22 8.23 0.75 -14.12
N LYS A 23 9.42 1.20 -14.54
CA LYS A 23 9.93 0.97 -15.89
C LYS A 23 10.52 -0.43 -16.05
N ASN A 24 11.24 -0.91 -15.03
CA ASN A 24 12.07 -2.11 -15.16
C ASN A 24 11.41 -3.37 -14.56
N ASP A 25 10.68 -3.23 -13.45
CA ASP A 25 10.27 -4.35 -12.60
C ASP A 25 8.75 -4.48 -12.43
N TYR A 26 7.97 -3.61 -13.07
CA TYR A 26 6.52 -3.62 -12.97
C TYR A 26 5.92 -4.91 -13.53
N LYS A 27 5.24 -5.66 -12.66
CA LYS A 27 4.44 -6.82 -13.02
C LYS A 27 3.08 -6.72 -12.36
N LYS A 28 2.04 -6.62 -13.19
CA LYS A 28 0.65 -6.55 -12.73
C LYS A 28 0.24 -7.87 -12.12
N LYS A 29 -0.36 -7.82 -10.93
CA LYS A 29 -0.99 -8.96 -10.25
C LYS A 29 -2.46 -8.62 -10.00
N ASN A 30 -3.25 -9.57 -9.53
CA ASN A 30 -4.63 -9.31 -9.12
C ASN A 30 -4.77 -9.77 -7.68
N TYR A 31 -5.04 -8.83 -6.78
CA TYR A 31 -5.22 -9.11 -5.37
C TYR A 31 -6.71 -9.08 -5.05
N LYS A 32 -7.18 -10.10 -4.32
CA LYS A 32 -8.56 -10.14 -3.84
C LYS A 32 -8.78 -9.06 -2.80
N LYS A 33 -9.96 -8.44 -2.82
CA LYS A 33 -10.46 -7.63 -1.71
C LYS A 33 -10.66 -8.54 -0.49
N PHE A 34 -10.64 -7.96 0.69
CA PHE A 34 -10.97 -8.66 1.92
C PHE A 34 -12.43 -9.12 1.91
N GLU A 35 -12.66 -10.40 2.22
CA GLU A 35 -13.99 -11.03 2.21
C GLU A 35 -14.59 -11.18 3.62
N GLY A 36 -13.81 -10.92 4.67
CA GLY A 36 -14.25 -11.01 6.07
C GLY A 36 -15.00 -9.78 6.57
N LYS A 37 -15.21 -9.71 7.89
CA LYS A 37 -15.93 -8.60 8.52
C LYS A 37 -15.06 -7.36 8.64
N ILE A 38 -15.49 -6.25 8.03
CA ILE A 38 -14.86 -4.94 8.16
C ILE A 38 -15.67 -4.07 9.12
N THR A 39 -15.03 -3.56 10.17
CA THR A 39 -15.62 -2.57 11.09
C THR A 39 -14.79 -1.30 11.06
N VAL A 40 -15.38 -0.21 10.56
CA VAL A 40 -14.72 1.10 10.48
C VAL A 40 -14.97 1.89 11.76
N LYS A 41 -13.90 2.40 12.37
CA LYS A 41 -13.92 3.32 13.50
C LYS A 41 -13.16 4.59 13.14
N ASP A 42 -13.16 5.58 14.03
CA ASP A 42 -12.61 6.91 13.74
C ASP A 42 -11.12 6.91 13.38
N ASN A 43 -10.32 6.09 14.06
CA ASN A 43 -8.86 6.07 13.95
C ASN A 43 -8.30 4.71 13.52
N PHE A 44 -9.16 3.74 13.28
CA PHE A 44 -8.74 2.40 12.86
C PHE A 44 -9.84 1.68 12.08
N VAL A 45 -9.44 0.71 11.27
CA VAL A 45 -10.33 -0.25 10.64
C VAL A 45 -9.97 -1.64 11.13
N GLN A 46 -10.97 -2.37 11.58
CA GLN A 46 -10.84 -3.75 12.05
C GLN A 46 -11.29 -4.72 10.95
N PHE A 47 -10.46 -5.71 10.70
CA PHE A 47 -10.61 -6.80 9.74
C PHE A 47 -10.64 -8.11 10.53
N ASP A 48 -11.83 -8.64 10.77
CA ASP A 48 -12.10 -9.70 11.75
C ASP A 48 -11.53 -9.35 13.13
N GLU A 49 -10.36 -9.89 13.49
CA GLU A 49 -9.69 -9.64 14.77
C GLU A 49 -8.46 -8.73 14.65
N LYS A 50 -8.04 -8.38 13.43
CA LYS A 50 -6.85 -7.57 13.17
C LYS A 50 -7.21 -6.12 12.90
N ILE A 51 -6.30 -5.21 13.22
CA ILE A 51 -6.55 -3.77 13.16
C ILE A 51 -5.46 -3.09 12.33
N ILE A 52 -5.87 -2.14 11.48
CA ILE A 52 -5.00 -1.12 10.90
C ILE A 52 -5.40 0.24 11.44
N ASN A 53 -4.44 0.94 12.03
CA ASN A 53 -4.61 2.31 12.50
C ASN A 53 -4.40 3.28 11.34
N TYR A 54 -5.11 4.40 11.34
CA TYR A 54 -4.91 5.46 10.35
C TYR A 54 -5.22 6.85 10.93
N ASN A 55 -4.77 7.88 10.24
CA ASN A 55 -5.06 9.26 10.61
C ASN A 55 -6.47 9.65 10.18
N LYS A 56 -7.35 10.00 11.13
CA LYS A 56 -8.76 10.39 10.90
C LYS A 56 -8.99 11.37 9.73
N PRO A 57 -8.16 12.40 9.51
CA PRO A 57 -8.35 13.33 8.39
C PRO A 57 -8.12 12.71 7.00
N ASP A 58 -7.39 11.59 6.92
CA ASP A 58 -7.04 10.94 5.66
C ASP A 58 -8.21 10.08 5.15
N LYS A 59 -9.07 10.71 4.35
CA LYS A 59 -10.22 10.08 3.71
C LYS A 59 -9.82 8.99 2.72
N THR A 60 -8.68 9.14 2.04
CA THR A 60 -8.18 8.16 1.06
C THR A 60 -7.80 6.88 1.77
N THR A 61 -6.98 6.96 2.82
CA THR A 61 -6.62 5.80 3.65
C THR A 61 -7.86 5.11 4.21
N LYS A 62 -8.79 5.89 4.77
CA LYS A 62 -10.05 5.35 5.29
C LYS A 62 -10.80 4.55 4.23
N LEU A 63 -10.92 5.10 3.01
CA LEU A 63 -11.66 4.46 1.93
C LEU A 63 -10.96 3.19 1.42
N LEU A 64 -9.63 3.21 1.27
CA LEU A 64 -8.84 2.02 0.89
C LEU A 64 -9.04 0.85 1.87
N LEU A 65 -9.07 1.16 3.17
CA LEU A 65 -9.28 0.17 4.23
C LEU A 65 -10.74 -0.30 4.30
N GLN A 66 -11.69 0.63 4.24
CA GLN A 66 -13.13 0.34 4.28
C GLN A 66 -13.56 -0.57 3.12
N GLU A 67 -13.01 -0.34 1.92
CA GLU A 67 -13.30 -1.14 0.72
C GLU A 67 -12.55 -2.48 0.69
N GLY A 68 -11.78 -2.80 1.75
CA GLY A 68 -11.02 -4.05 1.85
C GLY A 68 -9.93 -4.19 0.78
N ILE A 69 -9.46 -3.08 0.21
CA ILE A 69 -8.41 -3.08 -0.82
C ILE A 69 -7.04 -3.33 -0.18
N ILE A 70 -6.81 -2.70 0.97
CA ILE A 70 -5.64 -2.93 1.82
C ILE A 70 -6.13 -3.49 3.16
N TYR A 71 -5.50 -4.55 3.63
CA TYR A 71 -5.86 -5.24 4.87
C TYR A 71 -4.63 -5.96 5.46
N PRO A 72 -4.62 -6.30 6.77
CA PRO A 72 -3.44 -6.85 7.44
C PRO A 72 -2.88 -8.10 6.78
N GLN A 73 -3.72 -9.06 6.45
CA GLN A 73 -3.27 -10.34 5.91
C GLN A 73 -2.56 -10.21 4.55
N LEU A 74 -3.06 -9.33 3.67
CA LEU A 74 -2.39 -8.98 2.41
C LEU A 74 -0.96 -8.49 2.63
N LEU A 75 -0.77 -7.60 3.60
CA LEU A 75 0.54 -7.01 3.88
C LEU A 75 1.47 -8.01 4.59
N THR A 76 0.94 -8.83 5.49
CA THR A 76 1.69 -9.92 6.13
C THR A 76 2.17 -10.94 5.10
N ASP A 77 1.29 -11.40 4.21
CA ASP A 77 1.66 -12.34 3.15
C ASP A 77 2.71 -11.71 2.22
N TYR A 78 2.53 -10.43 1.87
CA TYR A 78 3.51 -9.68 1.07
C TYR A 78 4.90 -9.60 1.73
N GLN A 79 4.96 -9.28 3.03
CA GLN A 79 6.23 -9.21 3.77
C GLN A 79 6.94 -10.56 3.83
N MET A 80 6.17 -11.64 4.05
CA MET A 80 6.71 -12.99 4.06
C MET A 80 7.24 -13.41 2.68
N GLU A 81 6.49 -13.15 1.61
CA GLU A 81 6.94 -13.41 0.23
C GLU A 81 8.22 -12.63 -0.09
N LYS A 82 8.24 -11.33 0.22
CA LYS A 82 9.42 -10.47 0.05
C LYS A 82 10.63 -11.02 0.78
N PHE A 83 10.47 -11.45 2.04
CA PHE A 83 11.55 -12.06 2.80
C PHE A 83 12.07 -13.34 2.11
N LEU A 84 11.17 -14.21 1.65
CA LEU A 84 11.55 -15.45 0.96
C LEU A 84 12.28 -15.21 -0.36
N ASP A 85 11.93 -14.16 -1.08
CA ASP A 85 12.57 -13.80 -2.35
C ASP A 85 13.93 -13.11 -2.15
N GLU A 86 14.01 -12.16 -1.21
CA GLU A 86 15.18 -11.30 -1.02
C GLU A 86 16.24 -11.92 -0.09
N THR A 87 15.87 -12.76 0.88
CA THR A 87 16.88 -13.37 1.76
C THR A 87 17.72 -14.39 0.99
N THR A 88 19.04 -14.30 1.10
CA THR A 88 19.97 -15.27 0.50
C THR A 88 20.37 -16.37 1.48
N ASP A 89 20.08 -16.17 2.77
CA ASP A 89 20.40 -17.12 3.84
C ASP A 89 19.44 -18.32 3.81
N LYS A 90 19.95 -19.45 3.33
CA LYS A 90 19.22 -20.72 3.27
C LYS A 90 18.77 -21.22 4.63
N THR A 91 19.52 -20.92 5.68
CA THR A 91 19.23 -21.35 7.05
C THR A 91 18.01 -20.61 7.58
N GLN A 92 17.95 -19.30 7.38
CA GLN A 92 16.77 -18.50 7.76
C GLN A 92 15.51 -18.94 7.01
N LYS A 93 15.60 -19.19 5.69
CA LYS A 93 14.48 -19.76 4.92
C LYS A 93 14.02 -21.10 5.49
N ARG A 94 14.96 -21.97 5.87
CA ARG A 94 14.65 -23.29 6.44
C ARG A 94 13.97 -23.14 7.79
N TYR A 95 14.49 -22.30 8.68
CA TYR A 95 13.87 -22.05 9.99
C TYR A 95 12.46 -21.50 9.86
N LEU A 96 12.24 -20.54 8.96
CA LEU A 96 10.90 -20.00 8.73
C LEU A 96 9.91 -21.10 8.29
N LYS A 97 10.32 -21.96 7.35
CA LYS A 97 9.49 -23.08 6.87
C LYS A 97 9.19 -24.14 7.93
N LEU A 98 9.99 -24.22 9.00
CA LEU A 98 9.80 -25.15 10.11
C LEU A 98 8.87 -24.59 11.20
N GLN A 99 8.56 -23.29 11.18
CA GLN A 99 7.62 -22.69 12.14
C GLN A 99 6.20 -23.21 11.90
N LYS A 100 5.45 -23.42 12.98
CA LYS A 100 4.02 -23.81 12.90
C LYS A 100 3.18 -22.75 12.20
N ASP A 101 3.50 -21.47 12.45
CA ASP A 101 2.90 -20.33 11.76
C ASP A 101 4.00 -19.33 11.34
N PRO A 102 4.53 -19.45 10.10
CA PRO A 102 5.55 -18.53 9.61
C PRO A 102 5.03 -17.09 9.45
N ARG A 103 3.72 -16.89 9.32
CA ARG A 103 3.13 -15.56 9.11
C ARG A 103 3.16 -14.71 10.38
N ALA A 104 3.18 -15.33 11.55
CA ALA A 104 3.23 -14.63 12.84
C ALA A 104 4.41 -13.65 12.94
N SER A 105 5.55 -14.02 12.35
CA SER A 105 6.77 -13.18 12.32
C SER A 105 6.61 -11.92 11.45
N PHE A 106 5.64 -11.90 10.54
CA PHE A 106 5.34 -10.81 9.61
C PHE A 106 3.98 -10.16 9.88
N ASP A 107 3.38 -10.47 11.03
CA ASP A 107 2.05 -9.96 11.37
C ASP A 107 2.07 -8.45 11.58
N VAL A 108 1.37 -7.72 10.70
CA VAL A 108 1.28 -6.25 10.72
C VAL A 108 0.08 -5.76 11.55
N ASN A 109 -0.42 -6.58 12.47
CA ASN A 109 -1.51 -6.17 13.33
C ASN A 109 -1.11 -4.93 14.15
N ASN A 110 -2.01 -3.94 14.22
CA ASN A 110 -1.79 -2.62 14.79
C ASN A 110 -0.85 -1.70 14.01
N MET A 111 -0.41 -2.07 12.80
CA MET A 111 0.30 -1.15 11.91
C MET A 111 -0.51 0.13 11.69
N ARG A 112 0.18 1.26 11.59
CA ARG A 112 -0.43 2.55 11.26
C ARG A 112 -0.08 2.98 9.83
N ILE A 113 -1.08 3.36 9.05
CA ILE A 113 -0.91 4.11 7.80
C ILE A 113 -1.02 5.59 8.14
N ASN A 114 0.09 6.32 8.00
CA ASN A 114 0.18 7.74 8.32
C ASN A 114 -0.40 8.63 7.22
N SER A 115 -0.15 8.29 5.95
CA SER A 115 -0.69 9.02 4.81
C SER A 115 -0.83 8.13 3.58
N SER A 116 -1.81 8.47 2.74
CA SER A 116 -1.99 7.95 1.38
C SER A 116 -2.00 9.09 0.36
N ASP A 117 -0.92 9.21 -0.41
CA ASP A 117 -0.78 10.25 -1.44
C ASP A 117 -0.96 9.65 -2.84
N GLU A 118 -1.82 10.24 -3.67
CA GLU A 118 -1.95 9.86 -5.08
C GLU A 118 -0.73 10.33 -5.89
N LEU A 119 -0.10 9.41 -6.63
CA LEU A 119 1.06 9.67 -7.49
C LEU A 119 0.60 9.97 -8.92
N VAL A 120 -0.04 11.13 -9.10
CA VAL A 120 -0.67 11.55 -10.37
C VAL A 120 0.30 11.51 -11.55
N SER A 121 1.58 11.81 -11.34
CA SER A 121 2.61 11.80 -12.39
C SER A 121 2.95 10.41 -12.93
N LEU A 122 2.57 9.34 -12.24
CA LEU A 122 2.90 7.97 -12.62
C LEU A 122 1.85 7.30 -13.51
N SER A 123 0.70 7.93 -13.76
CA SER A 123 -0.33 7.39 -14.64
C SER A 123 -1.13 8.51 -15.28
N THR A 124 -1.25 8.49 -16.60
CA THR A 124 -2.16 9.37 -17.36
C THR A 124 -3.46 8.67 -17.75
N ASP A 125 -3.57 7.36 -17.50
CA ASP A 125 -4.76 6.58 -17.80
C ASP A 125 -5.79 6.77 -16.67
N PRO A 126 -7.00 7.30 -16.95
CA PRO A 126 -8.05 7.47 -15.93
C PRO A 126 -8.47 6.15 -15.26
N LYS A 127 -8.14 4.99 -15.85
CA LYS A 127 -8.44 3.65 -15.30
C LYS A 127 -7.42 3.18 -14.27
N ILE A 128 -6.30 3.89 -14.12
CA ILE A 128 -5.19 3.48 -13.26
C ILE A 128 -4.82 4.64 -12.33
N LYS A 129 -4.88 4.39 -11.03
CA LYS A 129 -4.35 5.30 -10.01
C LYS A 129 -3.33 4.60 -9.14
N ARG A 130 -2.27 5.32 -8.80
CA ARG A 130 -1.17 4.81 -7.97
C ARG A 130 -1.09 5.63 -6.70
N PHE A 131 -0.86 4.97 -5.57
CA PHE A 131 -0.79 5.63 -4.28
C PHE A 131 0.49 5.23 -3.55
N LYS A 132 1.06 6.20 -2.83
CA LYS A 132 2.14 6.00 -1.87
C LYS A 132 1.54 5.97 -0.47
N LEU A 133 1.74 4.87 0.24
CA LEU A 133 1.33 4.69 1.63
C LEU A 133 2.55 4.80 2.53
N VAL A 134 2.56 5.77 3.43
CA VAL A 134 3.61 5.90 4.44
C VAL A 134 3.13 5.21 5.71
N CYS A 135 3.81 4.16 6.13
CA CYS A 135 3.36 3.30 7.24
C CYS A 135 4.38 3.30 8.39
N ASN A 136 3.89 3.05 9.60
CA ASN A 136 4.70 2.79 10.79
C ASN A 136 4.24 1.47 11.42
N ASP A 137 5.19 0.60 11.72
CA ASP A 137 4.97 -0.63 12.47
C ASP A 137 6.09 -0.78 13.51
N SER A 138 5.75 -1.10 14.75
CA SER A 138 6.75 -1.33 15.81
C SER A 138 7.68 -2.51 15.51
N LYS A 139 7.25 -3.45 14.66
CA LYS A 139 8.00 -4.65 14.29
C LYS A 139 8.87 -4.45 13.04
N ILE A 140 8.62 -3.41 12.24
CA ILE A 140 9.36 -3.14 11.00
C ILE A 140 10.28 -1.94 11.25
N PRO A 141 11.62 -2.12 11.18
CA PRO A 141 12.55 -1.01 11.34
C PRO A 141 12.30 0.10 10.31
N GLY A 142 12.32 1.35 10.78
CA GLY A 142 12.12 2.53 9.95
C GLY A 142 10.65 2.81 9.62
N THR A 143 10.44 3.53 8.52
CA THR A 143 9.10 3.92 8.04
C THR A 143 8.83 3.22 6.71
N PRO A 144 8.20 2.03 6.72
CA PRO A 144 7.86 1.33 5.49
C PRO A 144 7.02 2.21 4.56
N ILE A 145 7.44 2.30 3.29
CA ILE A 145 6.68 2.97 2.24
C ILE A 145 6.18 1.91 1.28
N TYR A 146 4.87 1.85 1.08
CA TYR A 146 4.26 0.99 0.07
C TYR A 146 3.80 1.81 -1.12
N ILE A 147 3.98 1.25 -2.30
CA ILE A 147 3.40 1.74 -3.54
C ILE A 147 2.34 0.74 -3.97
N ILE A 148 1.12 1.24 -4.19
CA ILE A 148 0.00 0.44 -4.66
C ILE A 148 -0.53 0.98 -5.98
N GLU A 149 -1.05 0.09 -6.83
CA GLU A 149 -1.80 0.46 -8.03
C GLU A 149 -3.20 -0.10 -7.94
N LEU A 150 -4.17 0.77 -8.23
CA LEU A 150 -5.57 0.43 -8.34
C LEU A 150 -5.98 0.53 -9.79
N THR A 151 -6.68 -0.50 -10.28
CA THR A 151 -7.30 -0.49 -11.61
C THR A 151 -8.81 -0.47 -11.48
N ASN A 152 -9.46 0.52 -12.09
CA ASN A 152 -10.90 0.55 -12.32
C ASN A 152 -11.16 0.59 -13.84
N LYS A 153 -11.62 -0.52 -14.41
CA LYS A 153 -11.82 -0.64 -15.87
C LYS A 153 -12.91 0.28 -16.42
N GLY A 154 -13.86 0.67 -15.57
CA GLY A 154 -14.99 1.53 -15.92
C GLY A 154 -14.75 3.02 -15.66
N ALA A 155 -13.60 3.39 -15.08
CA ALA A 155 -13.32 4.78 -14.78
C ALA A 155 -13.08 5.61 -16.05
N THR A 156 -13.60 6.83 -16.03
CA THR A 156 -13.38 7.89 -17.01
C THR A 156 -12.73 9.09 -16.33
N LYS A 157 -12.48 10.17 -17.07
CA LYS A 157 -11.85 11.38 -16.50
C LYS A 157 -12.77 12.10 -15.51
N GLU A 158 -14.07 11.83 -15.60
CA GLU A 158 -15.14 12.40 -14.80
C GLU A 158 -15.41 11.58 -13.53
N THR A 159 -14.86 10.36 -13.42
CA THR A 159 -15.02 9.51 -12.24
C THR A 159 -14.34 10.15 -11.03
N SER A 160 -15.12 10.36 -9.96
CA SER A 160 -14.58 10.90 -8.70
C SER A 160 -13.56 9.94 -8.07
N SER A 161 -12.63 10.46 -7.26
CA SER A 161 -11.65 9.61 -6.57
C SER A 161 -12.31 8.59 -5.64
N GLU A 162 -13.42 8.94 -5.01
CA GLU A 162 -14.16 8.04 -4.11
C GLU A 162 -14.80 6.88 -4.90
N GLU A 163 -15.51 7.20 -5.98
CA GLU A 163 -16.10 6.20 -6.88
C GLU A 163 -15.03 5.33 -7.55
N PHE A 164 -13.90 5.95 -7.93
CA PHE A 164 -12.77 5.23 -8.48
C PHE A 164 -12.31 4.13 -7.52
N ILE A 165 -12.03 4.48 -6.26
CA ILE A 165 -11.49 3.55 -5.27
C ILE A 165 -12.50 2.43 -4.99
N LYS A 166 -13.78 2.74 -4.77
CA LYS A 166 -14.84 1.75 -4.52
C LYS A 166 -14.89 0.66 -5.60
N ASN A 167 -14.84 1.08 -6.87
CA ASN A 167 -14.94 0.18 -8.03
C ASN A 167 -13.60 -0.37 -8.52
N SER A 168 -12.51 -0.12 -7.78
CA SER A 168 -11.18 -0.57 -8.17
C SER A 168 -10.81 -1.94 -7.63
N LYS A 169 -9.78 -2.53 -8.25
CA LYS A 169 -9.05 -3.70 -7.75
C LYS A 169 -7.60 -3.31 -7.52
N LEU A 170 -7.00 -3.85 -6.46
CA LEU A 170 -5.56 -3.75 -6.26
C LEU A 170 -4.85 -4.61 -7.30
N THR A 171 -4.00 -3.98 -8.11
CA THR A 171 -3.28 -4.64 -9.21
C THR A 171 -1.77 -4.61 -9.09
N TYR A 172 -1.26 -3.93 -8.06
CA TYR A 172 0.17 -3.87 -7.77
C TYR A 172 0.38 -3.50 -6.31
N LEU A 173 1.39 -4.10 -5.68
CA LEU A 173 1.84 -3.80 -4.33
C LEU A 173 3.36 -4.00 -4.26
N LYS A 174 4.09 -2.98 -3.82
CA LYS A 174 5.54 -3.06 -3.56
C LYS A 174 5.91 -2.21 -2.35
N GLN A 175 6.70 -2.75 -1.44
CA GLN A 175 7.41 -1.96 -0.43
C GLN A 175 8.75 -1.50 -1.00
N LEU A 176 9.08 -0.22 -0.79
CA LEU A 176 10.38 0.38 -1.11
C LEU A 176 11.43 0.14 -0.02
#